data_AF-A0AA36B492-F1
#
_entry.id   AF-A0AA36B492-F1
#
_cell.length_a   1.000
_cell.length_b   1.000
_cell.length_c   1.000
_cell.angle_alpha   90.00
_cell.angle_beta   90.00
_cell.angle_gamma   90.00
#
_symmetry.space_group_name_H-M   'P 1'
#
loop_
_entity.id
_entity.type
_entity.pdbx_description
1 polymer ?
#
loop_
_entity_poly.entity_id
_entity_poly.type
_entity_poly.pdbx_seq_one_letter_code
_entity_poly.pdbx_strand_id
1 'polypeptide(L)'
;MFKQNNNYNQEHELIQQKLDSSGTNIPERQFHQFSQLDSLKDELIDEDLTTYRSYLQSLHDNMVERFHDVIALNIPIWYNNPFEVEADHCEDDVQGELIELQNENDATVRYCRNGRKVQQLTSGNQNLARHT
;
A
#
# COMPACT_ATOMS: atom_id res chain seq x y z
N MET A 1 10.65 -10.54 -18.64
CA MET A 1 10.12 -10.98 -17.33
C MET A 1 9.54 -9.74 -16.67
N PHE A 2 8.21 -9.57 -16.76
CA PHE A 2 7.55 -8.38 -16.25
C PHE A 2 7.48 -8.47 -14.72
N LYS A 3 8.12 -7.53 -14.01
CA LYS A 3 7.90 -7.37 -12.59
C LYS A 3 6.48 -6.79 -12.43
N GLN A 4 5.54 -7.62 -12.01
CA GLN A 4 4.20 -7.16 -11.65
C GLN A 4 4.30 -6.54 -10.24
N ASN A 5 4.09 -5.23 -10.20
CA ASN A 5 4.19 -4.40 -9.00
C ASN A 5 2.82 -4.41 -8.30
N ASN A 6 2.67 -5.26 -7.29
CA ASN A 6 1.52 -5.15 -6.39
C ASN A 6 1.71 -3.98 -5.43
N ASN A 7 0.65 -3.22 -5.21
CA ASN A 7 0.59 -2.17 -4.19
C ASN A 7 0.99 -2.73 -2.80
N TYR A 8 0.57 -3.95 -2.47
CA TYR A 8 0.93 -4.62 -1.20
C TYR A 8 2.42 -4.95 -1.05
N ASN A 9 3.10 -5.33 -2.15
CA ASN A 9 4.54 -5.54 -2.13
C ASN A 9 5.28 -4.22 -1.91
N GLN A 10 4.83 -3.15 -2.56
CA GLN A 10 5.42 -1.83 -2.42
C GLN A 10 5.19 -1.25 -1.01
N GLU A 11 3.99 -1.40 -0.44
CA GLU A 11 3.68 -1.01 0.94
C GLU A 11 4.50 -1.79 1.97
N HIS A 12 4.65 -3.11 1.78
CA HIS A 12 5.53 -3.94 2.61
C HIS A 12 6.99 -3.46 2.55
N GLU A 13 7.53 -3.21 1.36
CA GLU A 13 8.89 -2.67 1.18
C GLU A 13 9.06 -1.31 1.87
N LEU A 14 8.06 -0.43 1.79
CA LEU A 14 8.08 0.88 2.46
C LEU A 14 8.03 0.76 3.99
N ILE A 15 7.27 -0.19 4.53
CA ILE A 15 7.21 -0.45 5.98
C ILE A 15 8.56 -1.00 6.47
N GLN A 16 9.16 -1.94 5.74
CA GLN A 16 10.48 -2.47 6.07
C GLN A 16 11.55 -1.37 6.02
N GLN A 17 11.54 -0.51 4.99
CA GLN A 17 12.45 0.63 4.89
C GLN A 17 12.30 1.61 6.07
N LYS A 18 11.07 1.83 6.55
CA LYS A 18 10.82 2.66 7.73
C LYS A 18 11.37 2.02 9.01
N LEU A 19 11.21 0.70 9.19
CA LEU A 19 11.78 -0.02 10.33
C LEU A 19 13.31 0.02 10.31
N ASP A 20 13.92 -0.14 9.14
CA ASP A 20 15.37 -0.07 9.00
C ASP A 20 15.91 1.32 9.31
N SER A 21 15.28 2.38 8.77
CA SER A 21 15.66 3.77 9.05
C SER A 21 15.41 4.19 10.51
N SER A 22 14.44 3.57 11.20
CA SER A 22 14.26 3.78 12.65
C SER A 22 15.50 3.38 13.46
N GLY A 23 16.33 2.47 12.95
CA GLY A 23 17.52 2.02 13.66
C GLY A 23 18.62 3.06 13.80
N THR A 24 18.75 3.97 12.86
CA THR A 24 19.65 5.13 12.94
C THR A 24 18.98 6.34 13.57
N ASN A 25 17.67 6.50 13.36
CA ASN A 25 16.94 7.67 13.82
C ASN A 25 16.61 7.66 15.32
N ILE A 26 16.38 6.49 15.92
CA ILE A 26 16.05 6.35 17.35
C ILE A 26 17.22 6.78 18.25
N PRO A 27 18.47 6.32 18.03
CA PRO A 27 19.64 6.82 18.77
C PRO A 27 19.89 8.31 18.57
N GLU A 28 19.56 8.86 17.40
CA GLU A 28 19.68 10.29 17.08
C GLU A 28 18.49 11.13 17.57
N ARG A 29 17.52 10.52 18.26
CA ARG A 29 16.25 11.12 18.73
C ARG A 29 15.47 11.86 17.64
N GLN A 30 15.53 11.35 16.42
CA GLN A 30 14.79 11.86 15.27
C GLN A 30 13.48 11.10 15.09
N PHE A 31 12.41 11.58 15.72
CA PHE A 31 11.11 10.91 15.76
C PHE A 31 10.09 11.45 14.75
N HIS A 32 10.54 12.02 13.62
CA HIS A 32 9.65 12.59 12.59
C HIS A 32 8.58 11.62 12.07
N GLN A 33 8.82 10.31 12.15
CA GLN A 33 7.88 9.26 11.76
C GLN A 33 6.86 8.90 12.86
N PHE A 34 7.12 9.31 14.11
CA PHE A 34 6.36 8.99 15.31
C PHE A 34 6.11 10.27 16.13
N SER A 35 5.12 11.07 15.74
CA SER A 35 4.81 12.35 16.39
C SER A 35 4.57 12.23 17.91
N GLN A 36 4.08 11.09 18.37
CA GLN A 36 3.88 10.80 19.80
C GLN A 36 5.21 10.60 20.56
N LEU A 37 6.22 10.03 19.90
CA LEU A 37 7.56 9.91 20.48
C LEU A 37 8.29 11.25 20.45
N ASP A 38 8.06 12.06 19.41
CA ASP A 38 8.64 13.39 19.30
C ASP A 38 8.20 14.31 20.46
N SER A 39 6.92 14.22 20.88
CA SER A 39 6.42 14.95 22.05
C SER A 39 7.01 14.51 23.39
N LEU A 40 7.56 13.29 23.46
CA LEU A 40 8.11 12.71 24.69
C LEU A 40 9.64 12.59 24.66
N LYS A 41 10.31 13.17 23.65
CA LYS A 41 11.73 12.93 23.35
C LYS A 41 12.69 13.13 24.52
N ASP A 42 12.36 14.01 25.47
CA ASP A 42 13.21 14.34 26.62
C ASP A 42 12.95 13.41 27.84
N GLU A 43 11.84 12.67 27.83
CA GLU A 43 11.43 11.72 28.88
C GLU A 43 11.79 10.27 28.54
N LEU A 44 12.08 9.97 27.27
CA LEU A 44 12.39 8.63 26.80
C LEU A 44 13.80 8.19 27.22
N ILE A 45 13.91 6.98 27.77
CA ILE A 45 15.21 6.34 28.03
C ILE A 45 15.56 5.38 26.88
N ASP A 46 16.85 5.20 26.63
CA ASP A 46 17.34 4.43 25.48
C ASP A 46 16.94 2.94 25.55
N GLU A 47 16.78 2.39 26.77
CA GLU A 47 16.32 1.02 27.01
C GLU A 47 14.87 0.80 26.55
N ASP A 48 13.97 1.74 26.88
CA ASP A 48 12.57 1.72 26.45
C ASP A 48 12.46 1.85 24.94
N LEU A 49 13.28 2.72 24.34
CA LEU A 49 13.35 2.90 22.89
C LEU A 49 13.82 1.63 22.17
N THR A 50 14.81 0.94 22.73
CA THR A 50 15.31 -0.34 22.20
C THR A 50 14.25 -1.43 22.30
N THR A 51 13.53 -1.48 23.42
CA THR A 51 12.43 -2.42 23.64
C THR A 51 11.27 -2.15 22.69
N TYR A 52 10.87 -0.89 22.53
CA TYR A 52 9.82 -0.47 21.60
C TYR A 52 10.17 -0.83 20.15
N ARG A 53 11.42 -0.59 19.72
CA ARG A 53 11.89 -1.00 18.41
C ARG A 53 11.80 -2.52 18.21
N SER A 54 12.22 -3.30 19.21
CA SER A 54 12.19 -4.75 19.15
C SER A 54 10.77 -5.30 19.05
N TYR A 55 9.82 -4.65 19.73
CA TYR A 55 8.40 -4.93 19.62
C TYR A 55 7.86 -4.62 18.22
N LEU A 56 8.19 -3.45 17.65
CA LEU A 56 7.79 -3.10 16.29
C LEU A 56 8.31 -4.11 15.26
N GLN A 57 9.55 -4.57 15.40
CA GLN A 57 10.10 -5.60 14.53
C GLN A 57 9.35 -6.93 14.67
N SER A 58 9.10 -7.39 15.90
CA SER A 58 8.36 -8.63 16.15
C SER A 58 6.93 -8.57 15.62
N LEU A 59 6.28 -7.41 15.75
CA LEU A 59 4.94 -7.17 15.20
C LEU A 59 4.97 -7.22 13.68
N HIS A 60 5.95 -6.58 13.05
CA HIS A 60 6.12 -6.63 11.59
C HIS A 60 6.32 -8.07 11.11
N ASP A 61 7.24 -8.81 11.71
CA ASP A 61 7.53 -10.19 11.33
C ASP A 61 6.28 -11.07 11.46
N ASN A 62 5.49 -10.89 12.52
CA ASN A 62 4.24 -11.60 12.70
C ASN A 62 3.17 -11.23 11.66
N MET A 63 3.10 -9.96 11.25
CA MET A 63 2.19 -9.53 10.18
C MET A 63 2.61 -10.08 8.82
N VAL A 64 3.91 -10.07 8.52
CA VAL A 64 4.46 -10.68 7.30
C VAL A 64 4.18 -12.18 7.25
N GLU A 65 4.35 -12.89 8.37
CA GLU A 65 4.05 -14.32 8.45
C GLU A 65 2.55 -14.60 8.24
N ARG A 66 1.68 -13.86 8.93
CA ARG A 66 0.22 -14.06 8.87
C ARG A 66 -0.40 -13.70 7.53
N PHE A 67 0.17 -12.71 6.83
CA PHE A 67 -0.36 -12.18 5.57
C PHE A 67 0.59 -12.46 4.39
N HIS A 68 1.47 -13.45 4.52
CA HIS A 68 2.42 -13.81 3.47
C HIS A 68 1.71 -14.11 2.15
N ASP A 69 0.56 -14.80 2.20
CA ASP A 69 -0.27 -15.11 1.04
C ASP A 69 -0.79 -13.85 0.34
N VAL A 70 -1.25 -12.85 1.09
CA VAL A 70 -1.73 -11.57 0.58
C VAL A 70 -0.59 -10.72 0.03
N ILE A 71 0.56 -10.68 0.71
CA ILE A 71 1.74 -9.95 0.26
C ILE A 71 2.27 -10.58 -1.03
N ALA A 72 2.44 -11.89 -1.05
CA ALA A 72 2.92 -12.64 -2.21
C ALA A 72 1.87 -12.76 -3.33
N LEU A 73 0.64 -12.30 -3.13
CA LEU A 73 -0.45 -12.43 -4.09
C LEU A 73 -0.12 -11.63 -5.35
N ASN A 74 0.12 -12.31 -6.45
CA ASN A 74 0.35 -11.68 -7.74
C ASN A 74 -0.98 -11.28 -8.39
N ILE A 75 -1.35 -10.00 -8.35
CA ILE A 75 -2.59 -9.51 -8.99
C ILE A 75 -2.28 -9.23 -10.47
N PRO A 76 -2.94 -9.93 -11.41
CA PRO A 76 -2.74 -9.70 -12.83
C PRO A 76 -3.09 -8.26 -13.23
N ILE A 77 -2.41 -7.73 -14.24
CA ILE A 77 -2.59 -6.34 -14.70
C ILE A 77 -4.04 -6.09 -15.13
N TRP A 78 -4.66 -7.08 -15.77
CA TRP A 78 -6.05 -7.00 -16.22
C TRP A 78 -7.05 -6.87 -15.08
N TYR A 79 -6.72 -7.34 -13.87
CA TYR A 79 -7.60 -7.19 -12.71
C TYR A 79 -7.70 -5.72 -12.27
N ASN A 80 -6.59 -4.98 -12.35
CA ASN A 80 -6.56 -3.56 -12.00
C ASN A 80 -7.13 -2.68 -13.12
N ASN A 81 -6.87 -3.03 -14.38
CA ASN A 81 -7.25 -2.23 -15.54
C ASN A 81 -7.90 -3.09 -16.64
N PRO A 82 -9.08 -3.67 -16.40
CA PRO A 82 -9.69 -4.64 -17.32
C PRO A 82 -10.11 -4.05 -18.66
N PHE A 83 -10.25 -2.71 -18.75
CA PHE A 83 -10.66 -2.01 -19.97
C PHE A 83 -9.51 -1.36 -20.76
N GLU A 84 -8.30 -1.33 -20.21
CA GLU A 84 -7.13 -0.68 -20.83
C GLU A 84 -6.03 -1.68 -21.20
N VAL A 85 -6.07 -2.88 -20.63
CA VAL A 85 -5.10 -3.94 -20.93
C VAL A 85 -5.39 -4.55 -22.30
N GLU A 86 -4.33 -4.88 -23.04
CA GLU A 86 -4.44 -5.67 -24.26
C GLU A 86 -4.71 -7.13 -23.89
N ALA A 87 -5.88 -7.66 -24.30
CA ALA A 87 -6.30 -9.02 -23.95
C ALA A 87 -5.31 -10.09 -24.41
N ASP A 88 -4.70 -9.92 -25.59
CA ASP A 88 -3.70 -10.83 -26.16
C ASP A 88 -2.43 -10.98 -25.29
N HIS A 89 -2.21 -10.06 -24.35
CA HIS A 89 -1.10 -10.11 -23.39
C HIS A 89 -1.50 -10.72 -22.03
N CYS A 90 -2.76 -11.13 -21.86
CA CYS A 90 -3.28 -11.77 -20.64
C CYS A 90 -3.27 -13.30 -20.76
N GLU A 91 -3.57 -14.00 -19.66
CA GLU A 91 -3.66 -15.46 -19.64
C GLU A 91 -4.73 -15.96 -20.62
N ASP A 92 -4.43 -17.02 -21.38
CA ASP A 92 -5.31 -17.56 -22.45
C ASP A 92 -6.75 -17.81 -21.98
N ASP A 93 -6.91 -18.26 -20.74
CA ASP A 93 -8.21 -18.56 -20.12
C ASP A 93 -9.08 -17.32 -19.88
N VAL A 94 -8.50 -16.11 -19.82
CA VAL A 94 -9.23 -14.86 -19.54
C VAL A 94 -9.40 -13.97 -20.76
N GLN A 95 -8.69 -14.22 -21.86
CA GLN A 95 -8.67 -13.32 -23.03
C GLN A 95 -10.07 -13.15 -23.64
N GLY A 96 -10.81 -14.25 -23.81
CA GLY A 96 -12.16 -14.21 -24.36
C GLY A 96 -13.12 -13.37 -23.51
N GLU A 97 -13.13 -13.61 -22.20
CA GLU A 97 -13.96 -12.86 -21.25
C GLU A 97 -13.59 -11.38 -21.21
N LEU A 98 -12.29 -11.05 -21.27
CA LEU A 98 -11.82 -9.66 -21.34
C LEU A 98 -12.26 -8.97 -22.64
N ILE A 99 -12.14 -9.64 -23.79
CA ILE A 99 -12.58 -9.09 -25.08
C ILE A 99 -14.10 -8.83 -25.06
N GLU A 100 -14.88 -9.77 -24.55
CA GLU A 100 -16.33 -9.60 -24.42
C GLU A 100 -16.66 -8.41 -23.49
N LEU A 101 -16.02 -8.33 -22.34
CA LEU A 101 -16.20 -7.24 -21.37
C LEU A 101 -15.80 -5.87 -21.94
N GLN A 102 -14.69 -5.80 -22.67
CA GLN A 102 -14.16 -4.57 -23.28
C GLN A 102 -15.05 -4.06 -24.42
N ASN A 103 -15.69 -4.96 -25.16
CA ASN A 103 -16.64 -4.62 -26.23
C ASN A 103 -18.02 -4.20 -25.69
N GLU A 104 -18.32 -4.47 -24.42
CA GLU A 104 -19.55 -4.02 -23.77
C GLU A 104 -19.45 -2.55 -23.34
N ASN A 105 -19.95 -1.65 -24.19
CA ASN A 105 -19.90 -0.20 -23.95
C ASN A 105 -20.55 0.24 -22.61
N ASP A 106 -21.62 -0.43 -22.16
CA ASP A 106 -22.25 -0.11 -20.86
C ASP A 106 -21.35 -0.48 -19.68
N ALA A 107 -20.62 -1.61 -19.76
CA ALA A 107 -19.67 -2.03 -18.74
C ALA A 107 -18.54 -1.01 -18.58
N THR A 108 -17.95 -0.56 -19.70
CA THR A 108 -16.92 0.47 -19.73
C THR A 108 -17.42 1.79 -19.12
N VAL A 109 -18.62 2.24 -19.50
CA VAL A 109 -19.21 3.48 -18.97
C VAL A 109 -19.46 3.38 -17.46
N ARG A 110 -20.00 2.25 -16.98
CA ARG A 110 -20.24 2.00 -15.55
C ARG A 110 -18.94 1.95 -14.77
N TYR A 111 -17.91 1.31 -15.32
CA TYR A 111 -16.58 1.26 -14.72
C TYR A 111 -15.97 2.66 -14.59
N CYS A 112 -15.92 3.45 -15.67
CA CYS A 112 -15.40 4.81 -15.63
C CYS A 112 -16.20 5.76 -14.72
N ARG A 113 -17.51 5.54 -14.57
CA ARG A 113 -18.38 6.34 -13.70
C ARG A 113 -18.15 6.03 -12.21
N ASN A 114 -17.87 4.76 -11.88
CA ASN A 114 -17.66 4.32 -10.50
C ASN A 114 -16.18 4.44 -10.07
N GLY A 115 -15.22 4.17 -10.95
CA GLY A 115 -13.79 4.34 -10.70
C GLY A 115 -13.39 5.80 -10.41
N ARG A 116 -14.08 6.77 -11.04
CA ARG A 116 -13.92 8.21 -10.72
C ARG A 116 -14.41 8.61 -9.33
N LYS A 117 -15.31 7.86 -8.70
CA LYS A 117 -15.74 8.12 -7.31
C LYS A 117 -14.71 7.61 -6.29
N VAL A 118 -14.03 6.50 -6.58
CA VAL A 118 -12.99 5.95 -5.68
C VAL A 118 -11.80 6.92 -5.59
N GLN A 119 -11.39 7.54 -6.71
CA GLN A 119 -10.33 8.55 -6.72
C GLN A 119 -10.72 9.87 -6.04
N GLN A 120 -12.01 10.23 -6.01
CA GLN A 120 -12.51 11.40 -5.28
C GLN A 120 -12.58 11.17 -3.76
N LEU A 121 -12.78 9.93 -3.31
CA LEU A 121 -12.74 9.59 -1.88
C LEU A 121 -11.31 9.57 -1.32
N THR A 122 -10.32 9.22 -2.14
CA THR A 122 -8.90 9.27 -1.75
C THR A 122 -8.28 10.68 -1.82
N SER A 123 -8.90 11.60 -2.57
CA SER A 123 -8.47 13.01 -2.67
C SER A 123 -9.31 13.98 -1.83
N GLY A 124 -10.42 13.52 -1.24
CA GLY A 124 -11.35 14.34 -0.45
C GLY A 124 -10.96 14.64 1.00
N ASN A 125 -9.88 14.05 1.53
CA ASN A 125 -9.47 14.23 2.94
C ASN A 125 -8.35 15.27 3.15
N GLN A 126 -8.21 16.27 2.27
CA GLN A 126 -7.27 17.39 2.50
C GLN A 126 -7.91 18.80 2.54
N ASN A 127 -9.24 18.94 2.50
CA ASN A 127 -9.86 20.27 2.46
C ASN A 127 -11.02 20.47 3.46
N LEU A 128 -10.84 20.12 4.73
CA LEU A 128 -11.75 20.60 5.79
C LEU A 128 -11.06 21.03 7.10
N ALA A 129 -9.84 21.56 7.00
CA ALA A 129 -9.17 22.23 8.13
C ALA A 129 -8.63 23.62 7.76
N ARG A 130 -9.29 24.30 6.82
CA ARG A 130 -9.08 25.73 6.57
C ARG A 130 -10.44 26.39 6.47
N HIS A 131 -10.72 27.25 7.44
CA HIS A 131 -11.96 28.02 7.67
C HIS A 131 -13.03 27.31 8.52
N THR A 132 -12.86 27.40 9.85
CA THR A 132 -13.60 28.38 10.68
C THR A 132 -12.88 28.58 12.00
#